data_AF-A0A087U419-F1
#
_entry.id   AF-A0A087U419-F1
#
_cell.length_a   1.000
_cell.length_b   1.000
_cell.length_c   1.000
_cell.angle_alpha   90.00
_cell.angle_beta   90.00
_cell.angle_gamma   90.00
#
_symmetry.space_group_name_H-M   'P 1'
#
loop_
_entity.id
_entity.type
_entity.pdbx_description
1 polymer ?
#
loop_
_entity_poly.entity_id
_entity_poly.type
_entity_poly.pdbx_seq_one_letter_code
_entity_poly.pdbx_strand_id
1 'polypeptide(L)'
;MRISHIAFFLCFASSLGATVDHIKRSFSDLGCMGVYDRAKFARLDRVCEECYQLFRESDVHTSCRSNCFKNNFFTQCVDALLLRKDQQRLDNMVEQLYGR
;
A
#
# COMPACT_ATOMS: atom_id res chain seq x y z
N MET A 1 -40.28 25.53 27.66
CA MET A 1 -39.85 24.11 27.58
C MET A 1 -38.62 24.02 26.68
N ARG A 2 -37.41 24.19 27.24
CA ARG A 2 -36.13 24.19 26.52
C ARG A 2 -35.64 22.74 26.41
N ILE A 3 -36.16 21.98 25.44
CA ILE A 3 -35.74 20.62 25.14
C ILE A 3 -35.80 20.45 23.62
N SER A 4 -34.80 20.98 22.88
CA SER A 4 -34.62 20.58 21.46
C SER A 4 -33.29 21.02 20.83
N HIS A 5 -32.17 21.03 21.55
CA HIS A 5 -30.85 21.20 20.89
C HIS A 5 -29.72 20.35 21.49
N ILE A 6 -29.91 19.79 22.70
CA ILE A 6 -28.87 19.00 23.37
C ILE A 6 -28.75 17.58 22.79
N ALA A 7 -29.83 17.04 22.20
CA ALA A 7 -29.83 15.68 21.66
C ALA A 7 -29.15 15.55 20.28
N PHE A 8 -29.01 16.64 19.51
CA PHE A 8 -28.40 16.57 18.17
C PHE A 8 -26.86 16.57 18.22
N PHE A 9 -26.27 17.06 19.32
CA PHE A 9 -24.82 17.11 19.50
C PHE A 9 -24.20 15.83 20.04
N LEU A 10 -25.01 14.82 20.41
CA LEU A 10 -24.54 13.56 21.01
C LEU A 10 -24.41 12.39 20.02
N CYS A 11 -24.52 12.63 18.70
CA CYS A 11 -24.20 11.64 17.67
C CYS A 11 -22.87 11.88 16.94
N PHE A 12 -22.08 12.89 17.32
CA PHE A 12 -20.72 13.11 16.79
C PHE A 12 -19.62 12.44 17.63
N ALA A 13 -19.98 11.44 18.45
CA ALA A 13 -19.06 10.74 19.34
C ALA A 13 -19.04 9.21 19.08
N SER A 14 -18.85 8.83 17.82
CA SER A 14 -18.52 7.45 17.42
C SER A 14 -18.12 7.50 15.93
N SER A 15 -16.89 7.23 15.50
CA SER A 15 -16.01 6.13 15.86
C SER A 15 -14.53 6.49 15.62
N LEU A 16 -13.72 6.55 16.68
CA LEU A 16 -12.27 6.47 16.56
C LEU A 16 -11.89 4.98 16.65
N GLY A 17 -11.98 4.27 15.54
CA GLY A 17 -11.75 2.81 15.53
C GLY A 17 -11.80 2.15 14.17
N ALA A 18 -11.03 2.62 13.18
CA ALA A 18 -10.90 1.94 11.89
C ALA A 18 -9.53 2.22 11.25
N THR A 19 -8.44 1.64 11.76
CA THR A 19 -7.12 1.75 11.10
C THR A 19 -6.41 0.42 10.83
N VAL A 20 -6.86 -0.70 11.40
CA VAL A 20 -6.20 -2.01 11.22
C VAL A 20 -6.85 -2.83 10.10
N ASP A 21 -8.16 -2.71 9.90
CA ASP A 21 -8.92 -3.52 8.92
C ASP A 21 -8.64 -3.10 7.47
N HIS A 22 -8.36 -1.81 7.24
CA HIS A 22 -8.13 -1.25 5.90
C HIS A 22 -6.85 -1.77 5.24
N ILE A 23 -5.80 -2.02 6.03
CA ILE A 23 -4.51 -2.48 5.52
C ILE A 23 -4.58 -3.94 5.07
N LYS A 24 -5.30 -4.78 5.82
CA LYS A 24 -5.52 -6.19 5.43
C LYS A 24 -6.36 -6.31 4.16
N ARG A 25 -7.42 -5.49 4.00
CA ARG A 25 -8.17 -5.41 2.74
C ARG A 25 -7.29 -4.95 1.59
N SER A 26 -6.55 -3.86 1.78
CA SER A 26 -5.64 -3.35 0.74
C SER A 26 -4.57 -4.36 0.30
N PHE A 27 -4.14 -5.26 1.18
CA PHE A 27 -3.19 -6.31 0.84
C PHE A 27 -3.79 -7.37 -0.11
N SER A 28 -4.97 -7.91 0.23
CA SER A 28 -5.66 -8.87 -0.64
C SER A 28 -6.18 -8.24 -1.93
N ASP A 29 -6.63 -6.97 -1.88
CA ASP A 29 -7.15 -6.24 -3.04
C ASP A 29 -6.08 -6.00 -4.11
N LEU A 30 -4.80 -5.93 -3.70
CA LEU A 30 -3.66 -5.83 -4.61
C LEU A 30 -3.24 -7.17 -5.22
N GLY A 31 -3.88 -8.28 -4.85
CA GLY A 31 -3.53 -9.62 -5.31
C GLY A 31 -2.42 -10.29 -4.52
N CYS A 32 -2.04 -9.75 -3.35
CA CYS A 32 -1.09 -10.42 -2.46
C CYS A 32 -1.78 -11.57 -1.70
N MET A 33 -1.35 -12.80 -1.95
CA MET A 33 -1.94 -14.02 -1.36
C MET A 33 -0.99 -14.72 -0.37
N GLY A 34 0.22 -14.20 -0.19
CA GLY A 34 1.24 -14.74 0.71
C GLY A 34 1.09 -14.32 2.16
N VAL A 35 2.14 -14.55 2.95
CA VAL A 35 2.16 -14.16 4.36
C VAL A 35 2.30 -12.65 4.45
N TYR A 36 1.31 -11.98 5.04
CA TYR A 36 1.36 -10.54 5.25
C TYR A 36 2.53 -10.17 6.19
N ASP A 37 3.53 -9.50 5.63
CA ASP A 37 4.64 -8.91 6.36
C ASP A 37 4.66 -7.39 6.12
N ARG A 38 4.32 -6.64 7.17
CA ARG A 38 4.21 -5.17 7.12
C ARG A 38 5.51 -4.51 6.70
N ALA A 39 6.66 -5.00 7.17
CA ALA A 39 7.95 -4.38 6.88
C ALA A 39 8.32 -4.60 5.41
N LYS A 40 8.03 -5.79 4.87
CA LYS A 40 8.27 -6.07 3.45
C LYS A 40 7.36 -5.25 2.56
N PHE A 41 6.07 -5.23 2.86
CA PHE A 41 5.10 -4.46 2.09
C PHE A 41 5.45 -2.97 2.05
N ALA A 42 5.75 -2.36 3.20
CA ALA A 42 6.11 -0.95 3.28
C ALA A 42 7.40 -0.61 2.51
N ARG A 43 8.37 -1.53 2.46
CA ARG A 43 9.61 -1.31 1.69
C ARG A 43 9.34 -1.33 0.18
N LEU A 44 8.49 -2.24 -0.30
CA LEU A 44 8.11 -2.31 -1.71
C LEU A 44 7.24 -1.10 -2.11
N ASP A 45 6.30 -0.71 -1.25
CA ASP A 45 5.45 0.47 -1.45
C ASP A 45 6.30 1.75 -1.59
N ARG A 46 7.35 1.88 -0.76
CA ARG A 46 8.30 3.00 -0.85
C ARG A 46 9.03 3.07 -2.19
N VAL A 47 9.38 1.94 -2.80
CA VAL A 47 9.99 1.92 -4.14
C VAL A 47 9.02 2.52 -5.15
N CYS A 48 7.74 2.16 -5.08
CA CYS A 48 6.72 2.73 -5.95
C CYS A 48 6.52 4.24 -5.72
N GLU A 49 6.55 4.69 -4.46
CA GLU A 49 6.44 6.12 -4.11
C GLU A 49 7.64 6.95 -4.58
N GLU A 50 8.86 6.47 -4.36
CA GLU A 50 10.09 7.14 -4.83
C GLU A 50 10.12 7.19 -6.37
N CYS A 51 9.66 6.13 -7.03
CA CYS A 51 9.52 6.10 -8.48
C CYS A 51 8.47 7.09 -9.00
N TYR A 52 7.32 7.18 -8.33
CA TYR A 52 6.30 8.17 -8.62
C TYR A 52 6.83 9.60 -8.45
N GLN A 53 7.62 9.88 -7.42
CA GLN A 53 8.21 11.21 -7.23
C GLN A 53 9.15 11.62 -8.38
N LEU A 54 9.79 10.65 -9.03
CA LEU A 54 10.67 10.87 -10.17
C LEU A 54 9.90 11.19 -11.45
N PHE A 55 8.86 10.40 -11.78
CA PHE A 55 8.11 10.53 -13.04
C PHE A 55 6.90 11.48 -12.93
N ARG A 56 6.32 11.64 -11.74
CA ARG A 56 5.12 12.45 -11.43
C ARG A 56 3.85 12.11 -12.22
N GLU A 57 3.82 10.92 -12.81
CA GLU A 57 2.66 10.39 -13.54
C GLU A 57 1.75 9.60 -12.60
N SER A 58 0.43 9.89 -12.61
CA SER A 58 -0.54 9.31 -11.66
C SER A 58 -0.58 7.79 -11.68
N ASP A 59 -0.30 7.20 -12.83
CA ASP A 59 -0.49 5.78 -13.07
C ASP A 59 0.73 4.95 -12.64
N VAL A 60 1.89 5.59 -12.42
CA VAL A 60 3.15 4.90 -12.06
C VAL A 60 3.01 4.21 -10.71
N HIS A 61 2.49 4.92 -9.70
CA HIS A 61 2.33 4.36 -8.36
C HIS A 61 1.36 3.18 -8.36
N THR A 62 0.18 3.36 -8.96
CA THR A 62 -0.87 2.31 -9.05
C THR A 62 -0.38 1.10 -9.85
N SER A 63 0.26 1.32 -11.00
CA SER A 63 0.78 0.25 -11.84
C SER A 63 1.93 -0.50 -11.17
N CYS A 64 2.82 0.22 -10.46
CA CYS A 64 3.91 -0.38 -9.70
C CYS A 64 3.40 -1.32 -8.60
N ARG A 65 2.33 -0.96 -7.90
CA ARG A 65 1.72 -1.79 -6.83
C ARG A 65 0.86 -2.94 -7.34
N SER A 66 0.46 -2.90 -8.61
CA SER A 66 -0.47 -3.87 -9.21
C SER A 66 0.07 -5.31 -9.14
N ASN A 67 -0.84 -6.29 -9.09
CA ASN A 67 -0.49 -7.71 -9.02
C ASN A 67 0.54 -8.02 -7.92
N CYS A 68 0.37 -7.41 -6.74
CA CYS A 68 1.28 -7.48 -5.61
C CYS A 68 2.74 -7.20 -5.99
N PHE A 69 3.01 -6.09 -6.69
CA PHE A 69 4.35 -5.72 -7.18
C PHE A 69 4.96 -6.69 -8.22
N LYS A 70 4.28 -7.79 -8.57
CA LYS A 70 4.72 -8.78 -9.57
C LYS A 70 4.33 -8.30 -10.98
N ASN A 71 4.96 -7.23 -11.43
CA ASN A 71 4.73 -6.61 -12.74
C ASN A 71 6.01 -5.93 -13.25
N ASN A 72 6.00 -5.49 -14.52
CA ASN A 72 7.17 -4.87 -15.13
C ASN A 72 7.41 -3.42 -14.67
N PHE A 73 6.40 -2.71 -14.17
CA PHE A 73 6.56 -1.36 -13.63
C PHE A 73 7.42 -1.37 -12.37
N PHE A 74 7.24 -2.36 -11.50
CA PHE A 74 8.09 -2.51 -10.31
C PHE A 74 9.57 -2.65 -10.70
N THR A 75 9.89 -3.55 -11.65
CA THR A 75 11.26 -3.72 -12.16
C THR A 75 11.83 -2.44 -12.77
N GLN A 76 11.03 -1.74 -13.58
CA GLN A 76 11.44 -0.45 -14.15
C GLN A 76 11.69 0.61 -13.07
N CYS A 77 10.89 0.63 -12.01
CA CYS A 77 11.09 1.53 -10.88
C CYS A 77 12.38 1.22 -10.10
N VAL A 78 12.67 -0.06 -9.86
CA VAL A 78 13.95 -0.48 -9.24
C VAL A 78 15.14 -0.02 -10.09
N ASP A 79 15.02 -0.14 -11.41
CA ASP A 79 16.04 0.33 -12.36
C ASP A 79 16.18 1.86 -12.38
N ALA A 80 15.07 2.60 -12.43
CA ALA A 80 15.05 4.07 -12.45
C ALA A 80 15.61 4.68 -11.15
N LEU A 81 15.41 4.01 -10.01
CA LEU A 81 15.95 4.40 -8.72
C LEU A 81 17.39 3.89 -8.48
N LEU A 82 18.02 3.26 -9.47
CA LEU A 82 19.38 2.72 -9.39
C LEU A 82 19.56 1.67 -8.26
N LEU A 83 18.49 0.94 -7.93
CA LEU A 83 18.45 -0.06 -6.86
C LEU A 83 18.83 -1.48 -7.33
N ARG A 84 19.51 -1.63 -8.47
CA ARG A 84 19.87 -2.94 -9.06
C ARG A 84 20.61 -3.88 -8.11
N LYS A 85 21.43 -3.33 -7.21
CA LYS A 85 22.13 -4.12 -6.16
C LYS A 85 21.18 -4.76 -5.15
N ASP A 86 20.04 -4.13 -4.93
CA ASP A 86 18.99 -4.57 -4.01
C ASP A 86 17.91 -5.42 -4.72
N GLN A 87 17.95 -5.55 -6.05
CA GLN A 87 16.89 -6.17 -6.84
C GLN A 87 16.54 -7.58 -6.37
N GLN A 88 17.55 -8.45 -6.19
CA GLN A 88 17.31 -9.81 -5.69
C GLN A 88 16.61 -9.84 -4.32
N ARG A 89 16.94 -8.89 -3.44
CA ARG A 89 16.31 -8.78 -2.11
C ARG A 89 14.86 -8.31 -2.23
N LEU A 90 14.60 -7.35 -3.11
CA LEU A 90 13.25 -6.85 -3.38
C LEU A 90 12.38 -7.93 -4.03
N ASP A 91 12.91 -8.65 -5.01
CA ASP A 91 12.22 -9.78 -5.68
C ASP A 91 11.85 -10.86 -4.66
N ASN A 92 12.76 -11.23 -3.77
CA ASN A 92 12.46 -12.18 -2.69
C ASN A 92 11.33 -11.69 -1.76
N MET A 93 11.23 -10.37 -1.53
CA MET A 93 10.14 -9.79 -0.74
C MET A 93 8.82 -9.85 -1.52
N VAL A 94 8.84 -9.60 -2.83
CA VAL A 94 7.68 -9.75 -3.72
C VAL A 94 7.17 -11.19 -3.69
N GLU A 95 8.03 -12.19 -3.89
CA GLU A 95 7.61 -13.61 -3.91
C GLU A 95 6.94 -14.03 -2.60
N GLN A 96 7.48 -13.62 -1.45
CA GLN A 96 6.92 -13.96 -0.14
C GLN A 96 5.53 -13.36 0.09
N LEU A 97 5.29 -12.14 -0.41
CA LEU A 97 3.99 -11.48 -0.30
C LEU A 97 3.00 -11.95 -1.37
N TYR A 98 3.49 -12.34 -2.55
CA TYR A 98 2.67 -12.84 -3.66
C TYR A 98 2.04 -14.20 -3.32
N GLY A 99 2.82 -15.14 -2.77
CA GLY A 99 2.31 -16.39 -2.21
C GLY A 99 1.76 -17.41 -3.20
N ARG A 100 2.20 -17.36 -4.47
CA ARG A 100 1.90 -18.37 -5.50
C ARG A 100 3.16 -18.84 -6.20
#